data_AF-A0A9E3P140-F1
#
_entry.id   AF-A0A9E3P140-F1
#
_cell.length_a   1.000
_cell.length_b   1.000
_cell.length_c   1.000
_cell.angle_alpha   90.00
_cell.angle_beta   90.00
_cell.angle_gamma   90.00
#
_symmetry.space_group_name_H-M   'P 1'
#
loop_
_entity.id
_entity.type
_entity.pdbx_description
1 polymer ?
#
loop_
_entity_poly.entity_id
_entity_poly.type
_entity_poly.pdbx_seq_one_letter_code
_entity_poly.pdbx_strand_id
1 'polypeptide(L)'
;MARPSPPSIPPGTVLGGRYVLGAKLGAGGMGAVFEATNEQGQLVAVKTLLVGPGAPAAAAETRARFDREIDTCARLRHKNLLTLLDHGVDEATGAPYLVMPRMRGEDLAQLLARVKVLEPSVAVPLVLQACRGVAAGHAAASSIATSSPRTSFWKKKTGSSW
;
A
#
# COMPACT_ATOMS: atom_id res chain seq x y z
N MET A 1 -2.54 -11.38 28.42
CA MET A 1 -3.20 -11.96 27.23
C MET A 1 -2.27 -11.80 26.04
N ALA A 2 -1.89 -12.89 25.36
CA ALA A 2 -1.06 -12.83 24.16
C ALA A 2 -1.85 -12.17 23.02
N ARG A 3 -1.28 -11.15 22.38
CA ARG A 3 -1.87 -10.54 21.20
C ARG A 3 -1.89 -11.60 20.09
N PRO A 4 -3.03 -11.91 19.45
CA PRO A 4 -3.04 -12.89 18.37
C PRO A 4 -2.01 -12.49 17.33
N SER A 5 -1.17 -13.45 16.94
CA SER A 5 -0.23 -13.27 15.83
C SER A 5 -1.05 -12.95 14.59
N PRO A 6 -0.78 -11.82 13.90
CA PRO A 6 -1.51 -11.52 12.68
C PRO A 6 -1.28 -12.67 11.69
N PRO A 7 -2.31 -13.06 10.90
CA PRO A 7 -2.18 -14.16 9.97
C PRO A 7 -0.95 -14.00 9.08
N SER A 8 -0.16 -15.07 8.99
CA SER A 8 1.03 -15.12 8.14
C SER A 8 0.63 -15.69 6.78
N ILE A 9 0.83 -14.91 5.71
CA ILE A 9 0.76 -15.45 4.35
C ILE A 9 2.07 -16.22 4.09
N PRO A 10 2.03 -17.49 3.67
CA PRO A 10 3.24 -18.25 3.38
C PRO A 10 4.09 -17.58 2.28
N PRO A 11 5.43 -17.58 2.40
CA PRO A 11 6.29 -17.25 1.27
C PRO A 11 5.99 -18.16 0.06
N GLY A 12 6.05 -17.60 -1.13
CA GLY A 12 5.70 -18.29 -2.39
C GLY A 12 4.23 -18.21 -2.77
N THR A 13 3.34 -17.67 -1.91
CA THR A 13 1.96 -17.40 -2.29
C THR A 13 1.91 -16.42 -3.46
N VAL A 14 1.15 -16.77 -4.51
CA VAL A 14 0.92 -15.89 -5.66
C VAL A 14 -0.32 -15.06 -5.40
N LEU A 15 -0.14 -13.76 -5.19
CA LEU A 15 -1.22 -12.82 -4.94
C LEU A 15 -1.75 -12.26 -6.26
N GLY A 16 -3.08 -12.32 -6.45
CA GLY A 16 -3.75 -11.78 -7.63
C GLY A 16 -3.22 -12.35 -8.95
N GLY A 17 -2.70 -13.59 -8.92
CA GLY A 17 -2.13 -14.29 -10.07
C GLY A 17 -0.81 -13.74 -10.62
N ARG A 18 -0.25 -12.67 -10.04
CA ARG A 18 0.84 -11.90 -10.67
C ARG A 18 2.03 -11.60 -9.75
N TYR A 19 1.85 -11.69 -8.44
CA TYR A 19 2.87 -11.26 -7.47
C TYR A 19 3.24 -12.42 -6.54
N VAL A 20 4.46 -12.93 -6.67
CA VAL A 20 4.97 -13.98 -5.77
C VAL A 20 5.43 -13.33 -4.48
N LEU A 21 4.71 -13.55 -3.39
CA LEU A 21 5.03 -12.99 -2.08
C LEU A 21 6.27 -13.65 -1.47
N GLY A 22 7.15 -12.83 -0.92
CA GLY A 22 8.35 -13.22 -0.21
C GLY A 22 8.25 -12.90 1.29
N ALA A 23 9.32 -12.33 1.84
CA ALA A 23 9.39 -12.00 3.26
C ALA A 23 8.41 -10.88 3.64
N LYS A 24 7.88 -10.97 4.87
CA LYS A 24 7.11 -9.88 5.47
C LYS A 24 8.05 -8.72 5.82
N LEU A 25 7.74 -7.53 5.33
CA LEU A 25 8.49 -6.29 5.61
C LEU A 25 7.95 -5.57 6.84
N GLY A 26 6.65 -5.66 7.11
CA GLY A 26 6.03 -4.99 8.24
C GLY A 26 4.56 -5.33 8.43
N ALA A 27 3.98 -4.86 9.53
CA ALA A 27 2.54 -4.89 9.76
C ALA A 27 2.08 -3.69 10.58
N GLY A 28 0.86 -3.25 10.32
CA GLY A 28 0.19 -2.17 11.03
C GLY A 28 -1.31 -2.46 11.19
N GLY A 29 -2.05 -1.49 11.73
CA GLY A 29 -3.47 -1.68 12.08
C GLY A 29 -4.38 -2.08 10.90
N MET A 30 -4.07 -1.66 9.68
CA MET A 30 -4.88 -2.01 8.50
C MET A 30 -4.41 -3.29 7.80
N GLY A 31 -3.18 -3.78 8.02
CA GLY A 31 -2.71 -4.94 7.26
C GLY A 31 -1.23 -5.20 7.37
N ALA A 32 -0.70 -6.00 6.44
CA ALA A 32 0.71 -6.38 6.39
C ALA A 32 1.33 -5.99 5.04
N VAL A 33 2.61 -5.66 5.08
CA VAL A 33 3.42 -5.37 3.89
C VAL A 33 4.40 -6.50 3.69
N PHE A 34 4.45 -7.03 2.47
CA PHE A 34 5.34 -8.09 2.04
C PHE A 34 6.22 -7.59 0.91
N GLU A 35 7.43 -8.12 0.84
CA GLU A 35 8.21 -8.10 -0.39
C GLU A 35 7.53 -9.05 -1.37
N ALA A 36 7.54 -8.73 -2.66
CA ALA A 36 7.06 -9.61 -3.69
C ALA A 36 7.87 -9.45 -4.96
N THR A 37 7.79 -10.45 -5.83
CA THR A 37 8.35 -10.41 -7.18
C THR A 37 7.21 -10.32 -8.19
N ASN A 38 7.26 -9.35 -9.09
CA ASN A 38 6.30 -9.24 -10.20
C ASN A 38 6.66 -10.19 -11.35
N GLU A 39 5.80 -10.26 -12.38
CA GLU A 39 5.99 -11.12 -13.56
C GLU A 39 7.28 -10.82 -14.33
N GLN A 40 7.84 -9.62 -14.19
CA GLN A 40 9.10 -9.19 -14.81
C GLN A 40 10.33 -9.51 -13.95
N GLY A 41 10.17 -10.19 -12.80
CA GLY A 41 11.28 -10.52 -11.90
C GLY A 41 11.76 -9.37 -11.02
N GLN A 42 11.01 -8.27 -10.94
CA GLN A 42 11.38 -7.09 -10.15
C GLN A 42 10.79 -7.16 -8.74
N LEU A 43 11.58 -6.71 -7.74
CA LEU A 43 11.12 -6.58 -6.37
C LEU A 43 10.18 -5.40 -6.20
N VAL A 44 9.02 -5.67 -5.63
CA VAL A 44 8.00 -4.70 -5.25
C VAL A 44 7.60 -4.91 -3.79
N ALA A 45 6.95 -3.92 -3.18
CA ALA A 45 6.31 -4.08 -1.88
C ALA A 45 4.79 -4.15 -2.08
N VAL A 46 4.15 -5.07 -1.38
CA VAL A 46 2.70 -5.32 -1.48
C VAL A 46 2.08 -5.21 -0.10
N LYS A 47 1.14 -4.27 0.05
CA LYS A 47 0.32 -4.14 1.26
C LYS A 47 -1.00 -4.85 1.02
N THR A 48 -1.34 -5.79 1.89
CA THR A 48 -2.59 -6.57 1.84
C THR A 48 -3.39 -6.29 3.10
N LEU A 49 -4.72 -6.15 2.97
CA LEU A 49 -5.59 -6.25 4.12
C LEU A 49 -5.78 -7.72 4.45
N LEU A 50 -5.53 -8.09 5.71
CA LEU A 50 -5.82 -9.42 6.23
C LEU A 50 -7.30 -9.50 6.62
N VAL A 51 -8.17 -9.38 5.62
CA VAL A 51 -9.63 -9.49 5.79
C VAL A 51 -10.07 -10.75 5.06
N GLY A 52 -10.37 -11.82 5.80
CA GLY A 52 -10.91 -13.05 5.26
C GLY A 52 -12.42 -12.97 4.98
N PRO A 53 -12.99 -13.96 4.29
CA PRO A 53 -14.44 -14.08 4.12
C PRO A 53 -15.15 -14.16 5.48
N GLY A 54 -16.27 -13.44 5.65
CA GLY A 54 -17.04 -13.44 6.91
C GLY A 54 -16.53 -12.49 8.01
N ALA A 55 -15.61 -11.58 7.68
CA ALA A 55 -15.06 -10.66 8.66
C ALA A 55 -16.12 -9.68 9.23
N PRO A 56 -16.02 -9.31 10.52
CA PRO A 56 -16.99 -8.43 11.19
C PRO A 56 -17.15 -7.06 10.52
N ALA A 57 -18.20 -6.30 10.89
CA ALA A 57 -18.42 -4.93 10.37
C ALA A 57 -17.19 -4.00 10.47
N ALA A 58 -16.33 -4.18 11.49
CA ALA A 58 -15.05 -3.48 11.62
C ALA A 58 -14.09 -3.71 10.43
N ALA A 59 -14.18 -4.86 9.77
CA ALA A 59 -13.42 -5.17 8.56
C ALA A 59 -13.98 -4.45 7.32
N ALA A 60 -15.29 -4.18 7.26
CA ALA A 60 -15.88 -3.38 6.20
C ALA A 60 -15.44 -1.91 6.27
N GLU A 61 -15.36 -1.32 7.48
CA GLU A 61 -14.81 0.02 7.65
C GLU A 61 -13.32 0.07 7.28
N THR A 62 -12.55 -0.93 7.71
CA THR A 62 -11.12 -1.05 7.36
C THR A 62 -10.93 -1.17 5.85
N ARG A 63 -11.78 -1.96 5.19
CA ARG A 63 -11.81 -2.08 3.72
C ARG A 63 -12.12 -0.73 3.06
N ALA A 64 -13.15 -0.03 3.52
CA ALA A 64 -13.51 1.27 2.96
C ALA A 64 -12.44 2.35 3.17
N ARG A 65 -11.64 2.27 4.25
CA ARG A 65 -10.48 3.15 4.45
C ARG A 65 -9.35 2.80 3.48
N PHE A 66 -9.10 1.52 3.25
CA PHE A 66 -8.07 1.06 2.31
C PHE A 66 -8.41 1.39 0.86
N ASP A 67 -9.66 1.20 0.45
CA ASP A 67 -10.10 1.55 -0.91
C ASP A 67 -9.95 3.07 -1.14
N ARG A 68 -10.28 3.90 -0.13
CA ARG A 68 -10.00 5.35 -0.15
C ARG A 68 -8.51 5.68 -0.23
N GLU A 69 -7.67 4.92 0.46
CA GLU A 69 -6.20 5.05 0.38
C GLU A 69 -5.71 4.77 -1.04
N ILE A 70 -6.20 3.69 -1.67
CA ILE A 70 -5.90 3.36 -3.07
C ILE A 70 -6.34 4.49 -4.00
N ASP A 71 -7.59 4.94 -3.91
CA ASP A 71 -8.13 5.98 -4.81
C ASP A 71 -7.34 7.29 -4.71
N THR A 72 -6.99 7.67 -3.49
CA THR A 72 -6.20 8.87 -3.22
C THR A 72 -4.78 8.72 -3.77
N CYS A 73 -4.12 7.60 -3.47
CA CYS A 73 -2.73 7.35 -3.90
C CYS A 73 -2.60 7.12 -5.41
N ALA A 74 -3.60 6.51 -6.07
CA ALA A 74 -3.57 6.25 -7.51
C ALA A 74 -3.58 7.54 -8.34
N ARG A 75 -4.19 8.62 -7.80
CA ARG A 75 -4.32 9.91 -8.47
C ARG A 75 -3.20 10.89 -8.08
N LEU A 76 -2.39 10.55 -7.09
CA LEU A 76 -1.32 11.39 -6.55
C LEU A 76 0.04 11.02 -7.15
N ARG A 77 0.68 12.00 -7.80
CA ARG A 77 2.09 11.90 -8.21
C ARG A 77 2.85 13.08 -7.63
N HIS A 78 3.69 12.81 -6.63
CA HIS A 78 4.52 13.83 -6.00
C HIS A 78 5.84 13.22 -5.52
N LYS A 79 6.94 13.95 -5.66
CA LYS A 79 8.30 13.46 -5.31
C LYS A 79 8.47 13.07 -3.83
N ASN A 80 7.62 13.60 -2.95
CA ASN A 80 7.61 13.29 -1.51
C ASN A 80 6.48 12.34 -1.10
N LEU A 81 5.83 11.67 -2.06
CA LEU A 81 4.83 10.64 -1.81
C LEU A 81 5.25 9.34 -2.49
N LEU A 82 4.93 8.22 -1.85
CA LEU A 82 5.09 6.92 -2.47
C LEU A 82 4.11 6.81 -3.64
N THR A 83 4.63 6.42 -4.80
CA THR A 83 3.79 6.22 -5.99
C THR A 83 3.20 4.82 -5.96
N LEU A 84 1.90 4.71 -6.22
CA LEU A 84 1.25 3.42 -6.41
C LEU A 84 1.61 2.87 -7.80
N LEU A 85 2.05 1.61 -7.87
CA LEU A 85 2.33 0.92 -9.13
C LEU A 85 1.10 0.19 -9.66
N ASP A 86 0.37 -0.49 -8.78
CA ASP A 86 -0.79 -1.31 -9.11
C ASP A 86 -1.66 -1.52 -7.88
N HIS A 87 -2.89 -2.00 -8.06
CA HIS A 87 -3.76 -2.48 -6.99
C HIS A 87 -4.73 -3.52 -7.53
N GLY A 88 -5.35 -4.29 -6.64
CA GLY A 88 -6.34 -5.27 -7.04
C GLY A 88 -7.00 -5.95 -5.87
N VAL A 89 -7.76 -7.00 -6.20
CA VAL A 89 -8.37 -7.90 -5.23
C VAL A 89 -7.89 -9.30 -5.57
N ASP A 90 -7.41 -10.01 -4.57
CA ASP A 90 -7.03 -11.41 -4.73
C ASP A 90 -8.30 -12.27 -4.87
N GLU A 91 -8.41 -12.99 -5.98
CA GLU A 91 -9.64 -13.74 -6.29
C GLU A 91 -9.86 -14.92 -5.33
N ALA A 92 -8.77 -15.53 -4.83
CA ALA A 92 -8.85 -16.67 -3.93
C ALA A 92 -9.35 -16.27 -2.53
N THR A 93 -8.96 -15.10 -2.04
CA THR A 93 -9.25 -14.66 -0.67
C THR A 93 -10.26 -13.51 -0.58
N GLY A 94 -10.51 -12.79 -1.68
CA GLY A 94 -11.28 -11.54 -1.71
C GLY A 94 -10.54 -10.35 -1.08
N ALA A 95 -9.29 -10.54 -0.65
CA ALA A 95 -8.50 -9.52 0.02
C ALA A 95 -7.99 -8.48 -0.98
N PRO A 96 -8.17 -7.17 -0.73
CA PRO A 96 -7.57 -6.15 -1.55
C PRO A 96 -6.07 -6.06 -1.27
N TYR A 97 -5.34 -5.63 -2.29
CA TYR A 97 -3.92 -5.36 -2.19
C TYR A 97 -3.56 -4.14 -3.00
N LEU A 98 -2.46 -3.50 -2.60
CA LEU A 98 -1.84 -2.41 -3.32
C LEU A 98 -0.34 -2.70 -3.48
N VAL A 99 0.22 -2.29 -4.60
CA VAL A 99 1.60 -2.56 -5.01
C VAL A 99 2.34 -1.24 -5.16
N MET A 100 3.52 -1.18 -4.57
CA MET A 100 4.35 0.03 -4.51
C MET A 100 5.82 -0.33 -4.74
N PRO A 101 6.66 0.65 -5.12
CA PRO A 101 8.09 0.41 -5.28
C PRO A 101 8.68 -0.15 -3.99
N ARG A 102 9.56 -1.15 -4.13
CA ARG A 102 10.33 -1.64 -3.01
C ARG A 102 11.38 -0.59 -2.62
N MET A 103 11.10 0.16 -1.56
CA MET A 103 12.04 1.13 -1.01
C MET A 103 13.25 0.40 -0.42
N ARG A 104 14.46 0.82 -0.77
CA ARG A 104 15.71 0.32 -0.17
C ARG A 104 16.18 1.29 0.91
N GLY A 105 16.78 0.75 1.96
CA GLY A 105 17.29 1.54 3.08
C GLY A 105 16.47 1.36 4.36
N GLU A 106 16.67 2.30 5.28
CA GLU A 106 16.10 2.34 6.62
C GLU A 106 14.93 3.32 6.65
N ASP A 107 13.81 2.96 7.29
CA ASP A 107 12.73 3.92 7.52
C ASP A 107 13.06 4.88 8.68
N LEU A 108 12.30 5.96 8.83
CA LEU A 108 12.57 6.97 9.85
C LEU A 108 12.48 6.41 11.28
N ALA A 109 11.60 5.42 11.52
CA ALA A 109 11.45 4.83 12.83
C ALA A 109 12.67 3.98 13.21
N GLN A 110 13.19 3.20 12.26
CA GLN A 110 14.42 2.45 12.40
C GLN A 110 15.62 3.40 12.62
N LEU A 111 15.71 4.47 11.81
CA LEU A 111 16.76 5.48 11.96
C LEU A 111 16.74 6.09 13.37
N LEU A 112 15.56 6.52 13.83
CA LEU A 112 15.39 7.09 15.18
C LEU A 112 15.67 6.07 16.29
N ALA A 113 15.32 4.79 16.09
CA ALA A 113 15.67 3.75 17.05
C ALA A 113 17.18 3.61 17.22
N ARG A 114 17.94 3.78 16.12
CA ARG A 114 19.40 3.69 16.09
C ARG A 114 20.11 4.94 16.62
N VAL A 115 19.72 6.13 16.17
CA VAL A 115 20.43 7.39 16.51
C VAL A 115 19.83 8.16 17.68
N LYS A 116 18.62 7.79 18.12
CA LYS A 116 17.81 8.43 19.19
C LYS A 116 17.34 9.84 18.91
N VAL A 117 18.26 10.73 18.57
CA VAL A 117 18.00 12.15 18.29
C VAL A 117 18.67 12.52 16.98
N LEU A 118 17.95 13.27 16.15
CA LEU A 118 18.48 13.84 14.92
C LEU A 118 18.87 15.29 15.15
N GLU A 119 20.05 15.67 14.69
CA GLU A 119 20.46 17.08 14.63
C GLU A 119 19.43 17.89 13.83
N PRO A 120 19.12 19.15 14.22
CA PRO A 120 18.14 19.98 13.53
C PRO A 120 18.43 20.12 12.02
N SER A 121 19.72 20.16 11.64
CA SER A 121 20.16 20.23 10.25
C SER A 121 19.72 19.03 9.40
N VAL A 122 19.49 17.87 10.01
CA VAL A 122 18.98 16.66 9.35
C VAL A 122 17.47 16.53 9.51
N ALA A 123 16.94 16.83 10.71
CA ALA A 123 15.53 16.68 11.02
C ALA A 123 14.63 17.63 10.22
N VAL A 124 15.01 18.91 10.11
CA VAL A 124 14.19 19.95 9.46
C VAL A 124 13.92 19.61 7.98
N PRO A 125 14.92 19.25 7.15
CA PRO A 125 14.67 18.83 5.77
C PRO A 125 13.71 17.65 5.64
N LEU A 126 13.83 16.64 6.51
CA LEU A 126 12.96 15.45 6.48
C LEU A 126 11.50 15.81 6.80
N VAL A 127 11.29 16.63 7.83
CA VAL A 127 9.95 17.11 8.19
C VAL A 127 9.35 17.95 7.06
N LEU A 128 10.12 18.85 6.45
CA LEU A 128 9.65 19.66 5.31
C LEU A 128 9.26 18.79 4.12
N GLN A 129 10.00 17.73 3.83
CA GLN A 129 9.63 16.78 2.78
C GLN A 129 8.31 16.06 3.11
N ALA A 130 8.14 15.60 4.36
CA ALA A 130 6.89 14.99 4.80
C ALA A 130 5.71 15.96 4.70
N CYS A 131 5.87 17.21 5.17
CA CYS A 131 4.85 18.25 5.07
C CYS A 131 4.45 18.55 3.62
N ARG A 132 5.41 18.60 2.70
CA ARG A 132 5.13 18.77 1.25
C ARG A 132 4.32 17.61 0.70
N GLY A 133 4.63 16.37 1.11
CA GLY A 133 3.84 15.20 0.75
C GLY A 133 2.40 15.29 1.26
N VAL A 134 2.22 15.59 2.55
CA VAL A 134 0.90 15.75 3.17
C VAL A 134 0.10 16.88 2.50
N ALA A 135 0.72 18.03 2.26
CA ALA A 135 0.09 19.16 1.59
C ALA A 135 -0.39 18.80 0.17
N ALA A 136 0.43 18.08 -0.60
CA ALA A 136 0.03 17.57 -1.91
C ALA A 136 -1.16 16.61 -1.81
N GLY A 137 -1.16 15.72 -0.81
CA GLY A 137 -2.29 14.82 -0.52
C GLY A 137 -3.59 15.57 -0.20
N HIS A 138 -3.52 16.58 0.68
CA HIS A 138 -4.67 17.42 1.02
C HIS A 138 -5.22 18.19 -0.18
N ALA A 139 -4.35 18.82 -0.97
CA ALA A 139 -4.76 19.56 -2.16
C ALA A 139 -5.50 18.65 -3.17
N ALA A 140 -5.01 17.43 -3.37
CA ALA A 140 -5.67 16.46 -4.23
C ALA A 140 -7.03 16.03 -3.65
N ALA A 141 -7.12 15.74 -2.35
CA ALA A 141 -8.38 15.38 -1.71
C ALA A 141 -9.44 16.50 -1.80
N SER A 142 -9.05 17.76 -1.61
CA SER A 142 -9.93 18.92 -1.79
C SER A 142 -10.37 19.09 -3.24
N SER A 143 -9.49 18.83 -4.21
CA SER A 143 -9.86 18.82 -5.63
C SER A 143 -10.82 17.67 -5.99
N ILE A 144 -10.68 16.52 -5.32
CA ILE A 144 -11.55 15.35 -5.53
C ILE A 144 -12.98 15.60 -5.02
N ALA A 145 -13.14 16.40 -3.95
CA ALA A 145 -14.46 16.79 -3.44
C ALA A 145 -15.28 17.67 -4.42
N THR A 146 -14.64 18.25 -5.45
CA THR A 146 -15.30 19.11 -6.44
C THR A 146 -15.49 18.45 -7.81
N SER A 147 -14.94 17.25 -8.03
CA SER A 147 -15.07 16.50 -9.28
C SER A 147 -15.62 15.09 -9.04
N SER A 148 -16.87 14.96 -8.58
CA SER A 148 -17.61 13.72 -8.82
C SER A 148 -18.32 13.84 -10.17
N PRO A 149 -17.77 13.20 -11.21
CA PRO A 149 -18.60 12.28 -11.97
C PRO A 149 -17.90 10.93 -12.20
N ARG A 150 -18.59 9.87 -11.76
CA ARG A 150 -18.63 8.51 -12.33
C ARG A 150 -17.69 8.29 -13.53
N THR A 151 -16.62 7.51 -13.40
CA THR A 151 -15.92 6.87 -14.53
C THR A 151 -15.04 5.73 -13.98
N SER A 152 -15.43 4.45 -14.09
CA SER A 152 -15.36 3.55 -15.25
C SER A 152 -14.36 2.44 -14.96
N PHE A 153 -14.86 1.32 -14.46
CA PHE A 153 -14.18 0.02 -14.43
C PHE A 153 -13.70 -0.32 -15.86
N TRP A 154 -12.40 -0.55 -16.03
CA TRP A 154 -11.87 -1.15 -17.27
C TRP A 154 -11.56 -2.63 -17.05
N LYS A 155 -12.37 -3.46 -17.70
CA LYS A 155 -12.07 -4.85 -18.05
C LYS A 155 -11.04 -4.81 -19.18
N LYS A 156 -9.86 -5.43 -19.02
CA LYS A 156 -9.04 -5.79 -20.19
C LYS A 156 -9.67 -7.03 -20.83
N LYS A 157 -10.16 -6.85 -22.06
CA LYS A 157 -10.63 -7.94 -22.93
C LYS A 157 -9.47 -8.90 -23.17
N THR A 158 -9.70 -10.18 -22.90
CA THR A 158 -9.01 -11.30 -23.53
C THR A 158 -9.15 -11.22 -25.04
N GLY A 159 -8.06 -11.50 -25.75
CA GLY A 159 -8.00 -11.55 -27.21
C GLY A 159 -6.83 -12.44 -27.64
N SER A 160 -7.10 -13.74 -27.65
CA SER A 160 -6.31 -14.83 -28.21
C SER A 160 -6.25 -14.79 -29.75
N SER A 161 -5.14 -15.27 -30.31
CA SER A 161 -4.91 -15.93 -31.64
C SER A 161 -5.71 -15.38 -32.85
N TRP A 162 -5.09 -15.00 -33.97
CA TRP A 162 -4.13 -15.72 -34.80
C TRP A 162 -3.07 -14.80 -35.40
#